data_AF-A0A9Q1FMW9-F1
#
_entry.id   AF-A0A9Q1FMW9-F1
#
_cell.length_a   1.000
_cell.length_b   1.000
_cell.length_c   1.000
_cell.angle_alpha   90.00
_cell.angle_beta   90.00
_cell.angle_gamma   90.00
#
_symmetry.space_group_name_H-M   'P 1'
#
loop_
_entity.id
_entity.type
_entity.pdbx_description
1 polymer ?
#
loop_
_entity_poly.entity_id
_entity_poly.type
_entity_poly.pdbx_seq_one_letter_code
_entity_poly.pdbx_strand_id
1 'polypeptide(L)'
;MALKIVKGSIDRIFDKNLQDLVRGIRNHKEDEAKYISTCIDEIKQELKQENIAVKANAVCKLTYLQMLGYDISWAAFNIVEVMSSSKFTYKRIGYLAASQCFHEGTDVIMLTTNQIRKDLSSPSQYDTGVALTGLSCFVTPDLARDLANDIMTLMSHTKPYIRKKAVLIMYKVFLKYPESLRPRLSPSQRETGGPRPRGAVRSSECHL
;
A
#
# COMPACT_ATOMS: atom_id res chain seq x y z
N MET A 1 -24.97 25.08 -29.96
CA MET A 1 -24.26 25.01 -28.66
C MET A 1 -24.59 23.74 -27.86
N ALA A 2 -25.86 23.30 -27.79
CA ALA A 2 -26.26 22.08 -27.06
C ALA A 2 -25.55 20.79 -27.52
N LEU A 3 -25.31 20.59 -28.83
CA LEU A 3 -24.60 19.40 -29.34
C LEU A 3 -23.14 19.30 -28.91
N LYS A 4 -22.43 20.43 -28.68
CA LYS A 4 -21.07 20.43 -28.12
C LYS A 4 -21.08 20.05 -26.64
N ILE A 5 -22.11 20.44 -25.90
CA ILE A 5 -22.31 20.09 -24.49
C ILE A 5 -22.62 18.61 -24.36
N VAL A 6 -23.51 18.08 -25.22
CA VAL A 6 -23.86 16.66 -25.23
C VAL A 6 -22.70 15.79 -25.71
N LYS A 7 -21.93 16.21 -26.72
CA LYS A 7 -20.72 15.51 -27.16
C LYS A 7 -19.64 15.52 -26.07
N GLY A 8 -19.44 16.66 -25.41
CA GLY A 8 -18.57 16.76 -24.23
C GLY A 8 -19.06 15.94 -23.05
N SER A 9 -20.38 15.77 -22.86
CA SER A 9 -20.96 14.88 -21.85
C SER A 9 -20.81 13.40 -22.21
N ILE A 10 -20.94 13.03 -23.48
CA ILE A 10 -20.77 11.64 -23.93
C ILE A 10 -19.29 11.22 -23.87
N ASP A 11 -18.37 12.11 -24.26
CA ASP A 11 -16.92 11.91 -24.09
C ASP A 11 -16.49 11.96 -22.60
N ARG A 12 -17.32 12.51 -21.71
CA ARG A 12 -17.17 12.43 -20.24
C ARG A 12 -17.80 11.16 -19.64
N ILE A 13 -18.79 10.56 -20.31
CA ILE A 13 -19.55 9.38 -19.84
C ILE A 13 -18.80 8.08 -20.14
N PHE A 14 -18.03 8.02 -21.23
CA PHE A 14 -17.06 6.95 -21.43
C PHE A 14 -15.83 7.25 -20.58
N ASP A 15 -15.92 6.96 -19.27
CA ASP A 15 -14.86 7.05 -18.27
C ASP A 15 -13.48 6.97 -18.92
N LYS A 16 -12.84 8.14 -19.09
CA LYS A 16 -11.45 8.24 -19.55
C LYS A 16 -10.62 7.40 -18.60
N ASN A 17 -10.26 6.21 -19.07
CA ASN A 17 -9.49 5.28 -18.28
C ASN A 17 -8.07 5.86 -18.13
N LEU A 18 -7.22 5.20 -17.33
CA LEU A 18 -5.84 5.65 -17.16
C LEU A 18 -5.11 5.88 -18.51
N GLN A 19 -5.33 5.05 -19.51
CA GLN A 19 -4.69 5.19 -20.83
C GLN A 19 -5.12 6.47 -21.54
N ASP A 20 -6.38 6.87 -21.40
CA ASP A 20 -6.90 8.09 -22.00
C ASP A 20 -6.33 9.34 -21.32
N LEU A 21 -6.13 9.30 -20.00
CA LEU A 21 -5.41 10.35 -19.28
C LEU A 21 -3.97 10.48 -19.80
N VAL A 22 -3.24 9.36 -19.91
CA VAL A 22 -1.85 9.34 -20.39
C VAL A 22 -1.75 9.85 -21.83
N ARG A 23 -2.66 9.41 -22.71
CA ARG A 23 -2.75 9.90 -24.09
C ARG A 23 -3.09 11.38 -24.14
N GLY A 24 -4.02 11.82 -23.31
CA GLY A 24 -4.41 13.22 -23.15
C GLY A 24 -3.22 14.11 -22.79
N ILE A 25 -2.47 13.74 -21.76
CA ILE A 25 -1.26 14.45 -21.33
C ILE A 25 -0.23 14.52 -22.47
N ARG A 26 0.05 13.39 -23.14
CA ARG A 26 1.03 13.34 -24.25
C ARG A 26 0.67 14.22 -25.44
N ASN A 27 -0.62 14.44 -25.68
CA ASN A 27 -1.11 15.26 -26.78
C ASN A 27 -1.11 16.77 -26.46
N HIS A 28 -1.07 17.15 -25.19
CA HIS A 28 -1.10 18.56 -24.74
C HIS A 28 0.27 19.00 -24.21
N LYS A 29 1.34 18.87 -25.00
CA LYS A 29 2.71 19.20 -24.56
C LYS A 29 2.93 20.67 -24.23
N GLU A 30 2.24 21.58 -24.91
CA GLU A 30 2.40 23.03 -24.71
C GLU A 30 1.57 23.54 -23.52
N ASP A 31 0.49 22.83 -23.16
CA ASP A 31 -0.49 23.23 -22.12
C ASP A 31 -0.68 22.13 -21.05
N GLU A 32 0.36 21.33 -20.80
CA GLU A 32 0.29 20.12 -19.97
C GLU A 32 -0.26 20.41 -18.57
N ALA A 33 0.24 21.45 -17.91
CA ALA A 33 -0.17 21.82 -16.55
C ALA A 33 -1.67 22.18 -16.47
N LYS A 34 -2.19 22.89 -17.48
CA LYS A 34 -3.61 23.29 -17.53
C LYS A 34 -4.51 22.08 -17.79
N TYR A 35 -4.08 21.17 -18.66
CA TYR A 35 -4.77 19.92 -18.90
C TYR A 35 -4.83 19.05 -17.64
N ILE A 36 -3.70 18.88 -16.95
CA ILE A 36 -3.62 18.10 -15.71
C ILE A 36 -4.50 18.71 -14.62
N SER A 37 -4.50 20.04 -14.45
CA SER A 37 -5.41 20.70 -13.50
C SER A 37 -6.88 20.36 -13.78
N THR A 38 -7.28 20.37 -15.05
CA THR A 38 -8.64 20.01 -15.47
C THR A 38 -8.94 18.54 -15.14
N CYS A 39 -8.00 17.63 -15.40
CA CYS A 39 -8.14 16.21 -15.07
C CYS A 39 -8.22 15.97 -13.55
N ILE A 40 -7.47 16.71 -12.73
CA ILE A 40 -7.55 16.62 -11.28
C ILE A 40 -8.94 17.01 -10.79
N ASP A 41 -9.54 18.06 -11.37
CA ASP A 41 -10.90 18.46 -11.01
C ASP A 41 -11.96 17.44 -11.45
N GLU A 42 -11.80 16.81 -12.61
CA GLU A 42 -12.63 15.66 -13.04
C GLU A 42 -12.51 14.49 -12.04
N ILE A 43 -11.29 14.10 -11.68
CA ILE A 43 -11.01 13.03 -10.72
C ILE A 43 -11.63 13.33 -9.35
N LYS A 44 -11.58 14.58 -8.86
CA LYS A 44 -12.23 14.98 -7.61
C LYS A 44 -13.74 14.74 -7.64
N GLN A 45 -14.40 14.89 -8.79
CA GLN A 45 -15.82 14.57 -8.90
C GLN A 45 -16.08 13.06 -8.95
N GLU A 46 -15.22 12.31 -9.64
CA GLU A 46 -15.29 10.84 -9.67
C GLU A 46 -15.14 10.22 -8.27
N LEU A 47 -14.23 10.74 -7.45
CA LEU A 47 -14.01 10.26 -6.08
C LEU A 47 -15.22 10.47 -5.14
N LYS A 48 -16.11 11.43 -5.46
CA LYS A 48 -17.34 11.66 -4.69
C LYS A 48 -18.44 10.65 -4.99
N GLN A 49 -18.35 9.91 -6.09
CA GLN A 49 -19.37 8.92 -6.45
C GLN A 49 -19.31 7.72 -5.52
N GLU A 50 -20.44 7.09 -5.20
CA GLU A 50 -20.46 5.90 -4.33
C GLU A 50 -19.91 4.63 -5.00
N ASN A 51 -19.81 4.61 -6.33
CA ASN A 51 -19.36 3.44 -7.05
C ASN A 51 -17.85 3.19 -6.89
N ILE A 52 -17.51 2.10 -6.20
CA ILE A 52 -16.12 1.70 -5.96
C ILE A 52 -15.30 1.49 -7.24
N ALA A 53 -15.93 1.10 -8.36
CA ALA A 53 -15.24 0.91 -9.64
C ALA A 53 -14.74 2.26 -10.19
N VAL A 54 -15.57 3.30 -10.07
CA VAL A 54 -15.22 4.67 -10.48
C VAL A 54 -14.14 5.22 -9.56
N LYS A 55 -14.27 5.05 -8.24
CA LYS A 55 -13.22 5.42 -7.27
C LYS A 55 -11.89 4.72 -7.56
N ALA A 56 -11.91 3.42 -7.87
CA ALA A 56 -10.69 2.68 -8.19
C ALA A 56 -10.02 3.18 -9.48
N ASN A 57 -10.79 3.54 -10.51
CA ASN A 57 -10.24 4.15 -11.72
C ASN A 57 -9.66 5.54 -11.44
N ALA A 58 -10.36 6.36 -10.66
CA ALA A 58 -9.90 7.68 -10.21
C ALA A 58 -8.59 7.60 -9.40
N VAL A 59 -8.50 6.66 -8.45
CA VAL A 59 -7.27 6.38 -7.70
C VAL A 59 -6.14 5.92 -8.63
N CYS A 60 -6.43 5.06 -9.61
CA CYS A 60 -5.44 4.62 -10.60
C CYS A 60 -4.86 5.81 -11.40
N LYS A 61 -5.72 6.76 -11.79
CA LYS A 61 -5.31 8.02 -12.43
C LYS A 61 -4.44 8.87 -11.51
N LEU A 62 -4.80 8.99 -10.23
CA LEU A 62 -4.00 9.73 -9.24
C LEU A 62 -2.62 9.10 -9.01
N THR A 63 -2.53 7.77 -8.93
CA THR A 63 -1.26 7.04 -8.83
C THR A 63 -0.31 7.43 -9.97
N TYR A 64 -0.83 7.62 -11.19
CA TYR A 64 -0.02 8.10 -12.31
C TYR A 64 0.41 9.56 -12.16
N LEU A 65 -0.50 10.44 -11.74
CA LEU A 65 -0.16 11.85 -11.49
C LEU A 65 0.87 12.01 -10.36
N GLN A 66 0.80 11.17 -9.32
CA GLN A 66 1.82 11.12 -8.27
C GLN A 66 3.20 10.74 -8.82
N MET A 67 3.27 9.82 -9.79
CA MET A 67 4.52 9.49 -10.47
C MET A 67 5.08 10.65 -11.33
N LEU A 68 4.22 11.58 -11.76
CA LEU A 68 4.63 12.83 -12.41
C LEU A 68 5.01 13.93 -11.41
N GLY A 69 4.85 13.70 -10.11
CA GLY A 69 5.22 14.64 -9.04
C GLY A 69 4.09 15.53 -8.54
N TYR A 70 2.83 15.28 -8.93
CA TYR A 70 1.68 16.02 -8.39
C TYR A 70 1.25 15.47 -7.04
N ASP A 71 0.98 16.33 -6.06
CA ASP A 71 0.51 15.91 -4.74
C ASP A 71 -0.91 15.31 -4.77
N ILE A 72 -1.04 14.10 -4.23
CA ILE A 72 -2.32 13.38 -4.09
C ILE A 72 -2.72 13.14 -2.62
N SER A 73 -2.03 13.74 -1.65
CA SER A 73 -2.25 13.51 -0.22
C SER A 73 -3.71 13.77 0.22
N TRP A 74 -4.38 14.71 -0.44
CA TRP A 74 -5.80 15.02 -0.25
C TRP A 74 -6.75 13.84 -0.57
N ALA A 75 -6.29 12.85 -1.34
CA ALA A 75 -7.06 11.66 -1.70
C ALA A 75 -6.83 10.46 -0.77
N ALA A 76 -6.04 10.60 0.29
CA ALA A 76 -5.63 9.50 1.17
C ALA A 76 -6.82 8.67 1.71
N PHE A 77 -7.92 9.33 2.10
CA PHE A 77 -9.12 8.64 2.57
C PHE A 77 -9.75 7.75 1.48
N ASN A 78 -9.88 8.26 0.25
CA ASN A 78 -10.41 7.48 -0.87
C ASN A 78 -9.52 6.29 -1.21
N ILE A 79 -8.20 6.43 -1.06
CA ILE A 79 -7.25 5.32 -1.23
C ILE A 79 -7.53 4.21 -0.20
N VAL A 80 -7.75 4.56 1.07
CA VAL A 80 -8.11 3.59 2.11
C VAL A 80 -9.43 2.90 1.80
N GLU A 81 -10.42 3.63 1.31
CA GLU A 81 -11.71 3.06 0.90
C GLU A 81 -11.54 2.04 -0.23
N VAL A 82 -10.78 2.36 -1.29
CA VAL A 82 -10.48 1.44 -2.39
C VAL A 82 -9.69 0.21 -1.91
N MET A 83 -8.74 0.41 -0.99
CA MET A 83 -7.96 -0.67 -0.36
C MET A 83 -8.83 -1.64 0.46
N SER A 84 -9.92 -1.14 1.07
CA SER A 84 -10.88 -1.93 1.85
C SER A 84 -11.83 -2.78 1.01
N SER A 85 -11.82 -2.62 -0.33
CA SER A 85 -12.70 -3.36 -1.23
C SER A 85 -12.52 -4.88 -1.10
N SER A 86 -13.61 -5.63 -1.24
CA SER A 86 -13.60 -7.10 -1.29
C SER A 86 -13.06 -7.65 -2.61
N LYS A 87 -13.07 -6.85 -3.69
CA LYS A 87 -12.55 -7.27 -4.99
C LYS A 87 -11.03 -7.07 -5.04
N PHE A 88 -10.29 -8.15 -5.24
CA PHE A 88 -8.82 -8.12 -5.30
C PHE A 88 -8.27 -7.10 -6.30
N THR A 89 -8.91 -6.93 -7.46
CA THR A 89 -8.49 -5.95 -8.48
C THR A 89 -8.44 -4.52 -7.93
N TYR A 90 -9.44 -4.11 -7.15
CA TYR A 90 -9.51 -2.77 -6.56
C TYR A 90 -8.61 -2.67 -5.33
N LYS A 91 -8.61 -3.70 -4.47
CA LYS A 91 -7.70 -3.80 -3.33
C LYS A 91 -6.24 -3.62 -3.74
N ARG A 92 -5.82 -4.26 -4.84
CA ARG A 92 -4.46 -4.13 -5.39
C ARG A 92 -4.13 -2.70 -5.83
N ILE A 93 -5.07 -2.00 -6.44
CA ILE A 93 -4.92 -0.58 -6.81
C ILE A 93 -4.77 0.28 -5.55
N GLY A 94 -5.61 0.05 -4.54
CA GLY A 94 -5.55 0.77 -3.26
C GLY A 94 -4.21 0.60 -2.55
N TYR A 95 -3.71 -0.63 -2.41
CA TYR A 95 -2.40 -0.88 -1.80
C TYR A 95 -1.23 -0.29 -2.59
N LEU A 96 -1.31 -0.24 -3.93
CA LEU A 96 -0.31 0.42 -4.76
C LEU A 96 -0.32 1.93 -4.53
N ALA A 97 -1.49 2.57 -4.55
CA ALA A 97 -1.62 4.00 -4.29
C ALA A 97 -1.15 4.36 -2.87
N ALA A 98 -1.53 3.56 -1.87
CA ALA A 98 -1.06 3.69 -0.49
C ALA A 98 0.48 3.61 -0.40
N SER A 99 1.09 2.67 -1.12
CA SER A 99 2.55 2.51 -1.13
C SER A 99 3.34 3.71 -1.67
N GLN A 100 2.70 4.55 -2.48
CA GLN A 100 3.31 5.75 -3.06
C GLN A 100 2.96 7.04 -2.30
N CYS A 101 1.76 7.11 -1.72
CA CYS A 101 1.23 8.32 -1.11
C CYS A 101 1.40 8.38 0.41
N PHE A 102 1.36 7.23 1.10
CA PHE A 102 1.33 7.24 2.56
C PHE A 102 2.71 7.47 3.15
N HIS A 103 2.78 8.41 4.10
CA HIS A 103 3.97 8.79 4.85
C HIS A 103 3.63 8.84 6.34
N GLU A 104 4.62 8.89 7.23
CA GLU A 104 4.37 8.81 8.69
C GLU A 104 3.37 9.86 9.21
N GLY A 105 3.34 11.05 8.60
CA GLY A 105 2.35 12.11 8.91
C GLY A 105 0.98 12.00 8.22
N THR A 106 0.62 10.89 7.57
CA THR A 106 -0.70 10.75 6.94
C THR A 106 -1.74 10.36 7.99
N ASP A 107 -2.69 11.25 8.31
CA ASP A 107 -3.68 11.08 9.38
C ASP A 107 -4.50 9.79 9.29
N VAL A 108 -4.77 9.33 8.06
CA VAL A 108 -5.64 8.19 7.77
C VAL A 108 -4.93 6.85 8.00
N ILE A 109 -3.60 6.82 8.18
CA ILE A 109 -2.83 5.56 8.30
C ILE A 109 -3.32 4.71 9.46
N MET A 110 -3.70 5.30 10.60
CA MET A 110 -4.18 4.52 11.75
C MET A 110 -5.51 3.80 11.47
N LEU A 111 -6.35 4.31 10.56
CA LEU A 111 -7.58 3.63 10.15
C LEU A 111 -7.31 2.34 9.37
N THR A 112 -6.11 2.21 8.81
CA THR A 112 -5.73 1.06 7.99
C THR A 112 -5.37 -0.18 8.80
N THR A 113 -5.00 -0.04 10.08
CA THR A 113 -4.51 -1.16 10.92
C THR A 113 -5.47 -2.34 10.93
N ASN A 114 -6.76 -2.08 11.17
CA ASN A 114 -7.78 -3.12 11.20
C ASN A 114 -8.01 -3.78 9.83
N GLN A 115 -7.97 -2.97 8.77
CA GLN A 115 -8.13 -3.47 7.40
C GLN A 115 -6.93 -4.32 6.98
N ILE A 116 -5.71 -3.91 7.33
CA ILE A 116 -4.49 -4.67 7.05
C ILE A 116 -4.52 -5.99 7.83
N ARG A 117 -4.87 -5.97 9.13
CA ARG A 117 -5.02 -7.19 9.92
C ARG A 117 -6.01 -8.17 9.29
N LYS A 118 -7.16 -7.67 8.83
CA LYS A 118 -8.15 -8.49 8.09
C LYS A 118 -7.56 -9.11 6.82
N ASP A 119 -6.78 -8.35 6.05
CA ASP A 119 -6.15 -8.84 4.82
C ASP A 119 -5.00 -9.83 5.10
N LEU A 120 -4.27 -9.66 6.20
CA LEU A 120 -3.23 -10.59 6.64
C LEU A 120 -3.81 -11.96 7.00
N SER A 121 -5.00 -11.99 7.58
CA SER A 121 -5.74 -13.21 7.95
C SER A 121 -6.64 -13.76 6.84
N SER A 122 -6.57 -13.21 5.62
CA SER A 122 -7.38 -13.70 4.49
C SER A 122 -6.99 -15.12 4.08
N PRO A 123 -7.96 -15.99 3.70
CA PRO A 123 -7.64 -17.31 3.13
C PRO A 123 -6.95 -17.19 1.76
N SER A 124 -7.17 -16.07 1.06
CA SER A 124 -6.54 -15.76 -0.22
C SER A 124 -5.09 -15.32 0.00
N GLN A 125 -4.15 -16.11 -0.52
CA GLN A 125 -2.73 -15.77 -0.43
C GLN A 125 -2.37 -14.46 -1.17
N TYR A 126 -3.21 -14.04 -2.13
CA TYR A 126 -3.00 -12.81 -2.89
C TYR A 126 -3.34 -11.58 -2.06
N ASP A 127 -4.39 -11.65 -1.23
CA ASP A 127 -4.79 -10.56 -0.32
C ASP A 127 -3.70 -10.37 0.75
N THR A 128 -3.31 -11.46 1.42
CA THR A 128 -2.19 -11.43 2.38
C THR A 128 -0.91 -10.93 1.72
N GLY A 129 -0.61 -11.41 0.51
CA GLY A 129 0.59 -11.03 -0.22
C GLY A 129 0.64 -9.56 -0.61
N VAL A 130 -0.49 -8.96 -1.03
CA VAL A 130 -0.54 -7.54 -1.38
C VAL A 130 -0.48 -6.67 -0.13
N ALA A 131 -1.14 -7.07 0.96
CA ALA A 131 -1.07 -6.37 2.24
C ALA A 131 0.37 -6.34 2.80
N LEU A 132 1.07 -7.49 2.82
CA LEU A 132 2.47 -7.56 3.23
C LEU A 132 3.39 -6.71 2.34
N THR A 133 3.10 -6.62 1.04
CA THR A 133 3.92 -5.81 0.13
C THR A 133 3.67 -4.32 0.33
N GLY A 134 2.40 -3.92 0.39
CA GLY A 134 2.01 -2.53 0.58
C GLY A 134 2.47 -1.98 1.94
N LEU A 135 2.21 -2.71 3.03
CA LEU A 135 2.63 -2.32 4.38
C LEU A 135 4.15 -2.08 4.47
N SER A 136 4.95 -2.81 3.70
CA SER A 136 6.41 -2.62 3.70
C SER A 136 6.83 -1.21 3.27
N CYS A 137 6.00 -0.47 2.54
CA CYS A 137 6.31 0.88 2.03
C CYS A 137 5.99 1.98 3.05
N PHE A 138 4.93 1.83 3.84
CA PHE A 138 4.42 2.87 4.74
C PHE A 138 4.33 2.41 6.21
N VAL A 139 5.15 1.43 6.61
CA VAL A 139 5.17 0.94 7.99
C VAL A 139 5.64 2.05 8.96
N THR A 140 4.73 2.44 9.86
CA THR A 140 4.99 3.36 10.97
C THR A 140 5.31 2.56 12.26
N PRO A 141 5.92 3.18 13.29
CA PRO A 141 6.15 2.52 14.58
C PRO A 141 4.88 1.96 15.22
N ASP A 142 3.75 2.66 15.11
CA ASP A 142 2.47 2.19 15.66
C ASP A 142 1.91 1.01 14.86
N LEU A 143 1.95 1.06 13.52
CA LEU A 143 1.59 -0.09 12.68
C LEU A 143 2.49 -1.30 12.95
N ALA A 144 3.78 -1.06 13.13
CA ALA A 144 4.74 -2.10 13.46
C ALA A 144 4.41 -2.76 14.81
N ARG A 145 4.08 -1.97 15.84
CA ARG A 145 3.66 -2.46 17.15
C ARG A 145 2.38 -3.31 17.04
N ASP A 146 1.36 -2.80 16.34
CA ASP A 146 0.02 -3.41 16.30
C ASP A 146 -0.07 -4.66 15.43
N LEU A 147 0.82 -4.81 14.45
CA LEU A 147 0.81 -5.91 13.48
C LEU A 147 1.99 -6.89 13.65
N ALA A 148 2.93 -6.63 14.57
CA ALA A 148 4.12 -7.48 14.77
C ALA A 148 3.76 -8.95 15.00
N ASN A 149 2.78 -9.22 15.88
CA ASN A 149 2.38 -10.60 16.20
C ASN A 149 1.72 -11.32 15.01
N ASP A 150 0.87 -10.61 14.27
CA ASP A 150 0.22 -11.13 13.06
C ASP A 150 1.27 -11.50 12.00
N ILE A 151 2.22 -10.61 11.74
CA ILE A 151 3.31 -10.83 10.78
C ILE A 151 4.23 -11.98 11.24
N MET A 152 4.51 -12.08 12.53
CA MET A 152 5.37 -13.13 13.09
C MET A 152 4.76 -14.52 12.85
N THR A 153 3.45 -14.64 13.04
CA THR A 153 2.71 -15.88 12.76
C THR A 153 2.81 -16.26 11.28
N LEU A 154 2.77 -15.28 10.37
CA LEU A 154 2.88 -15.50 8.93
C LEU A 154 4.27 -15.98 8.46
N MET A 155 5.32 -15.81 9.27
CA MET A 155 6.65 -16.34 8.95
C MET A 155 6.68 -17.87 8.88
N SER A 156 5.82 -18.54 9.65
CA SER A 156 5.66 -20.00 9.67
C SER A 156 4.47 -20.49 8.83
N HIS A 157 3.90 -19.62 7.97
CA HIS A 157 2.74 -19.97 7.16
C HIS A 157 3.03 -21.14 6.18
N THR A 158 2.07 -22.03 5.93
CA THR A 158 2.26 -23.22 5.07
C THR A 158 2.69 -22.89 3.63
N LYS A 159 2.15 -21.80 3.08
CA LYS A 159 2.46 -21.29 1.72
C LYS A 159 3.80 -20.54 1.67
N PRO A 160 4.79 -20.98 0.85
CA PRO A 160 6.09 -20.30 0.72
C PRO A 160 6.01 -18.85 0.23
N TYR A 161 5.02 -18.53 -0.61
CA TYR A 161 4.79 -17.19 -1.15
C TYR A 161 4.55 -16.14 -0.05
N ILE A 162 3.86 -16.53 1.02
CA ILE A 162 3.56 -15.67 2.17
C ILE A 162 4.79 -15.58 3.08
N ARG A 163 5.42 -16.73 3.40
CA ARG A 163 6.61 -16.75 4.28
C ARG A 163 7.71 -15.82 3.82
N LYS A 164 8.08 -15.87 2.54
CA LYS A 164 9.15 -15.00 2.00
C LYS A 164 8.84 -13.51 2.15
N LYS A 165 7.57 -13.12 2.02
CA LYS A 165 7.13 -11.72 2.20
C LYS A 165 7.08 -11.35 3.68
N ALA A 166 6.58 -12.24 4.53
CA ALA A 166 6.51 -12.05 5.98
C ALA A 166 7.89 -11.84 6.60
N VAL A 167 8.89 -12.62 6.19
CA VAL A 167 10.29 -12.45 6.64
C VAL A 167 10.84 -11.07 6.26
N LEU A 168 10.62 -10.62 5.02
CA LEU A 168 11.12 -9.33 4.54
C LEU A 168 10.50 -8.14 5.28
N ILE A 169 9.19 -8.18 5.54
CA ILE A 169 8.54 -7.10 6.28
C ILE A 169 8.88 -7.14 7.77
N MET A 170 9.09 -8.32 8.34
CA MET A 170 9.51 -8.45 9.74
C MET A 170 10.82 -7.73 10.01
N TYR A 171 11.76 -7.77 9.07
CA TYR A 171 12.98 -6.97 9.15
C TYR A 171 12.68 -5.47 9.31
N LYS A 172 11.74 -4.91 8.51
CA LYS A 172 11.34 -3.50 8.63
C LYS A 172 10.61 -3.22 9.95
N VAL A 173 9.80 -4.15 10.44
CA VAL A 173 9.15 -4.05 11.76
C VAL A 173 10.19 -3.94 12.87
N PHE A 174 11.27 -4.73 12.82
CA PHE A 174 12.35 -4.63 13.81
C PHE A 174 13.08 -3.29 13.78
N LEU A 175 13.23 -2.67 12.61
CA LEU A 175 13.84 -1.34 12.50
C LEU A 175 12.94 -0.22 13.06
N LYS A 176 11.61 -0.36 12.94
CA LYS A 176 10.65 0.65 13.43
C LYS A 176 10.21 0.42 14.89
N TYR A 177 10.19 -0.83 15.33
CA TYR A 177 9.76 -1.24 16.67
C TYR A 177 10.70 -2.34 17.21
N PRO A 178 11.90 -1.98 17.72
CA PRO A 178 12.92 -2.94 18.14
C PRO A 178 12.50 -3.81 19.32
N GLU A 179 11.50 -3.37 20.10
CA GLU A 179 10.91 -4.14 21.20
C GLU A 179 10.30 -5.47 20.72
N SER A 180 9.90 -5.57 19.45
CA SER A 180 9.43 -6.83 18.87
C SER A 180 10.51 -7.91 18.74
N LEU A 181 11.79 -7.59 18.96
CA LEU A 181 12.90 -8.56 19.05
C LEU A 181 12.94 -9.26 20.42
N ARG A 182 12.42 -8.61 21.48
CA ARG A 182 12.56 -9.10 22.86
C ARG A 182 11.86 -10.42 23.17
N PRO A 183 10.75 -10.83 22.50
CA PRO A 183 10.17 -12.14 22.76
C PRO A 183 11.09 -13.33 22.42
N ARG A 184 12.19 -13.13 21.68
CA ARG A 184 13.09 -14.24 21.25
C ARG A 184 14.56 -14.06 21.55
N LEU A 185 15.04 -12.85 21.86
CA LEU A 185 16.38 -12.69 22.41
C LEU A 185 16.32 -13.05 23.89
N SER A 186 16.44 -14.34 24.20
CA SER A 186 16.86 -14.78 25.53
C SER A 186 18.08 -13.96 25.97
N PRO A 187 18.25 -13.67 27.28
CA PRO A 187 19.36 -12.84 27.80
C PRO A 187 20.75 -13.29 27.33
N SER A 188 20.89 -14.54 26.90
CA SER A 188 22.09 -15.19 26.39
C SER A 188 22.67 -14.61 25.09
N GLN A 189 21.99 -13.73 24.36
CA GLN A 189 22.57 -13.03 23.20
C GLN A 189 23.02 -11.59 23.48
N ARG A 190 22.83 -11.08 24.69
CA ARG A 190 23.28 -9.72 25.07
C ARG A 190 24.75 -9.66 25.52
N GLU A 191 25.33 -10.80 25.88
CA GLU A 191 26.75 -10.90 26.21
C GLU A 191 27.55 -11.49 25.04
N THR A 192 27.79 -10.69 24.00
CA THR A 192 28.87 -11.00 23.05
C THR A 192 29.51 -9.72 22.50
N GLY A 193 29.81 -8.78 23.40
CA GLY A 193 30.70 -7.64 23.18
C GLY A 193 32.11 -7.84 23.76
N GLY A 194 32.44 -9.03 24.28
CA GLY A 194 33.78 -9.40 24.76
C GLY A 194 34.57 -10.19 23.71
N PRO A 195 35.92 -10.15 23.73
CA PRO A 195 36.76 -10.73 22.70
C PRO A 195 36.55 -12.25 22.63
N ARG A 196 36.09 -12.73 21.46
CA ARG A 196 35.84 -14.16 21.21
C ARG A 196 37.13 -14.99 21.36
N PRO A 197 37.11 -16.12 22.07
CA PRO A 197 37.98 -17.25 21.73
C PRO A 197 37.36 -18.01 20.55
N ARG A 198 38.21 -18.41 19.61
CA ARG A 198 37.82 -19.16 18.41
C ARG A 198 37.32 -20.55 18.79
N GLY A 199 36.17 -20.95 18.25
CA GLY A 199 35.73 -22.34 18.18
C GLY A 199 34.64 -22.75 19.17
N ALA A 200 33.38 -22.59 18.76
CA ALA A 200 32.27 -23.45 19.20
C ALA A 200 31.09 -23.23 18.24
N VAL A 201 31.06 -23.99 17.15
CA VAL A 201 29.80 -24.26 16.44
C VAL A 201 29.03 -25.21 17.34
N ARG A 202 27.96 -24.74 17.98
CA ARG A 202 26.92 -25.62 18.50
C ARG A 202 25.67 -25.43 17.65
N SER A 203 25.55 -26.35 16.70
CA SER A 203 24.28 -26.97 16.27
C SER A 203 23.40 -27.31 17.49
N SER A 204 22.08 -27.31 17.28
CA SER A 204 20.94 -27.54 18.21
C SER A 204 20.20 -26.21 18.46
N GLU A 205 18.92 -25.96 18.12
CA GLU A 205 17.78 -26.76 17.71
C GLU A 205 16.87 -25.88 16.84
N CYS A 206 16.41 -26.38 15.70
CA CYS A 206 15.29 -25.81 14.94
C CYS A 206 14.49 -26.99 14.38
N HIS A 207 13.71 -27.63 15.25
CA HIS A 207 12.68 -28.60 14.90
C HIS A 207 11.48 -28.41 15.82
N LEU A 208 10.52 -27.57 15.38
CA LEU A 208 9.10 -27.87 15.11
C LEU A 208 8.34 -26.56 14.88
#